data_AF-A0A9X1ZER6-F1
#
_entry.id   AF-A0A9X1ZER6-F1
#
_cell.length_a   1.000
_cell.length_b   1.000
_cell.length_c   1.000
_cell.angle_alpha   90.00
_cell.angle_beta   90.00
_cell.angle_gamma   90.00
#
_symmetry.space_group_name_H-M   'P 1'
#
loop_
_entity.id
_entity.type
_entity.pdbx_description
1 polymer ?
#
loop_
_entity_poly.entity_id
_entity_poly.type
_entity_poly.pdbx_seq_one_letter_code
_entity_poly.pdbx_strand_id
1 'polypeptide(L)'
;MGKYHNDQPITGGQNDPDLLNRHGFSNHLSEVLLLKHDEDCLTVSLEGEWGYGKTSVINLVKSALNEKDVAPIIIEYNPWLAGKPESLIQDFLLQFSSQLSINDSSEIALKAAKELVAYSSLFSVAKLVPGAEPWASVVEKVFSRFGNATKKIAELT
;
A
#
# COMPACT_ATOMS: atom_id res chain seq x y z
N MET A 1 -12.88 -8.71 -38.80
CA MET A 1 -12.86 -9.67 -37.67
C MET A 1 -13.23 -8.87 -36.44
N GLY A 2 -14.35 -9.18 -35.76
CA GLY A 2 -14.82 -8.39 -34.61
C GLY A 2 -13.79 -8.40 -33.49
N LYS A 3 -13.50 -7.23 -32.90
CA LYS A 3 -12.60 -7.11 -31.75
C LYS A 3 -13.28 -7.79 -30.55
N TYR A 4 -12.63 -8.81 -29.99
CA TYR A 4 -13.11 -9.47 -28.77
C TYR A 4 -12.88 -8.52 -27.59
N HIS A 5 -13.94 -8.21 -26.86
CA HIS A 5 -13.89 -7.41 -25.64
C HIS A 5 -14.09 -8.37 -24.47
N ASN A 6 -13.07 -8.51 -23.62
CA ASN A 6 -13.16 -9.27 -22.38
C ASN A 6 -13.58 -8.36 -21.23
N ASP A 7 -14.08 -8.94 -20.14
CA ASP A 7 -14.42 -8.21 -18.90
C ASP A 7 -13.18 -7.79 -18.09
N GLN A 8 -12.02 -7.68 -18.74
CA GLN A 8 -10.81 -7.27 -18.04
C GLN A 8 -10.86 -5.77 -17.75
N PRO A 9 -10.35 -5.35 -16.58
CA PRO A 9 -10.19 -3.94 -16.28
C PRO A 9 -9.32 -3.23 -17.32
N ILE A 10 -9.78 -2.07 -17.80
CA ILE A 10 -9.01 -1.28 -18.77
C ILE A 10 -7.85 -0.55 -18.11
N THR A 11 -6.87 -0.17 -18.91
CA THR A 11 -5.72 0.66 -18.55
C THR A 11 -5.76 2.05 -19.21
N GLY A 12 -6.68 2.26 -20.17
CA GLY A 12 -6.88 3.53 -20.85
C GLY A 12 -5.94 3.76 -22.04
N GLY A 13 -5.23 2.73 -22.50
CA GLY A 13 -4.33 2.80 -23.65
C GLY A 13 -5.05 2.76 -24.99
N GLN A 14 -4.29 2.88 -26.09
CA GLN A 14 -4.85 2.82 -27.45
C GLN A 14 -5.60 1.51 -27.73
N ASN A 15 -5.16 0.40 -27.13
CA ASN A 15 -5.74 -0.91 -27.37
C ASN A 15 -7.00 -1.18 -26.52
N ASP A 16 -7.17 -0.45 -25.41
CA ASP A 16 -8.22 -0.58 -24.40
C ASP A 16 -8.67 0.80 -23.88
N PRO A 17 -9.19 1.67 -24.79
CA PRO A 17 -9.53 3.04 -24.44
C PRO A 17 -10.71 3.10 -23.48
N ASP A 18 -10.80 4.20 -22.74
CA ASP A 18 -11.95 4.48 -21.89
C ASP A 18 -13.14 4.99 -22.70
N LEU A 19 -14.04 4.07 -23.05
CA LEU A 19 -15.26 4.36 -23.82
C LEU A 19 -16.41 4.90 -22.95
N LEU A 20 -16.27 4.88 -21.62
CA LEU A 20 -17.33 5.26 -20.69
C LEU A 20 -16.98 6.54 -19.90
N ASN A 21 -16.02 7.32 -20.39
CA ASN A 21 -15.64 8.65 -19.88
C ASN A 21 -15.31 8.67 -18.37
N ARG A 22 -14.67 7.61 -17.88
CA ARG A 22 -14.15 7.48 -16.51
C ARG A 22 -12.88 8.31 -16.26
N HIS A 23 -12.12 8.68 -17.29
CA HIS A 23 -10.89 9.47 -17.14
C HIS A 23 -11.08 10.75 -16.33
N GLY A 24 -12.16 11.50 -16.55
CA GLY A 24 -12.41 12.74 -15.81
C GLY A 24 -12.50 12.49 -14.30
N PHE A 25 -13.25 11.46 -13.90
CA PHE A 25 -13.35 11.04 -12.50
C PHE A 25 -12.00 10.57 -11.95
N SER A 26 -11.29 9.70 -12.68
CA SER A 26 -9.99 9.15 -12.26
C SER A 26 -8.91 10.23 -12.13
N ASN A 27 -8.90 11.23 -13.01
CA ASN A 27 -7.98 12.35 -12.93
C ASN A 27 -8.27 13.24 -11.73
N HIS A 28 -9.55 13.53 -11.45
CA HIS A 28 -9.89 14.30 -10.28
C HIS A 28 -9.56 13.56 -8.97
N LEU A 29 -9.83 12.25 -8.92
CA LEU A 29 -9.46 11.42 -7.78
C LEU A 29 -7.93 11.37 -7.59
N SER A 30 -7.14 11.34 -8.66
CA SER A 30 -5.67 11.36 -8.53
C SER A 30 -5.15 12.68 -7.96
N GLU A 31 -5.80 13.81 -8.26
CA GLU A 31 -5.47 15.11 -7.65
C GLU A 31 -5.77 15.14 -6.15
N VAL A 32 -6.90 14.57 -5.74
CA VAL A 32 -7.28 14.49 -4.31
C VAL A 32 -6.34 13.58 -3.52
N LEU A 33 -5.80 12.54 -4.14
CA LEU A 33 -4.86 11.61 -3.49
C LEU A 33 -3.44 12.16 -3.36
N LEU A 34 -3.10 13.24 -4.07
CA LEU A 34 -1.79 13.89 -3.97
C LEU A 34 -1.77 14.88 -2.81
N LEU A 35 -1.50 14.34 -1.62
CA LEU A 35 -1.35 15.12 -0.41
C LEU A 35 0.02 15.79 -0.34
N LYS A 36 0.06 16.98 0.26
CA LYS A 36 1.31 17.65 0.65
C LYS A 36 1.90 17.01 1.91
N HIS A 37 3.19 17.22 2.13
CA HIS A 37 3.92 16.64 3.27
C HIS A 37 3.30 17.00 4.64
N ASP A 38 2.60 18.13 4.74
CA ASP A 38 1.99 18.66 5.97
C ASP A 38 0.48 18.42 6.06
N GLU A 39 -0.12 17.69 5.12
CA GLU A 39 -1.54 17.35 5.15
C GLU A 39 -1.80 16.04 5.90
N ASP A 40 -2.98 15.96 6.54
CA ASP A 40 -3.42 14.74 7.22
C ASP A 40 -3.64 13.58 6.24
N CYS A 41 -3.36 12.35 6.69
CA CYS A 41 -3.59 11.15 5.88
C CYS A 41 -5.05 11.01 5.43
N LEU A 42 -5.25 10.67 4.15
CA LEU A 42 -6.56 10.45 3.56
C LEU A 42 -6.79 8.97 3.24
N THR A 43 -7.96 8.46 3.63
CA THR A 43 -8.46 7.15 3.22
C THR A 43 -9.69 7.32 2.34
N VAL A 44 -9.70 6.69 1.16
CA VAL A 44 -10.83 6.74 0.22
C VAL A 44 -11.35 5.33 -0.07
N SER A 45 -12.68 5.19 -0.11
CA SER A 45 -13.38 3.99 -0.56
C SER A 45 -13.98 4.22 -1.95
N LEU A 46 -13.75 3.30 -2.89
CA LEU A 46 -14.42 3.30 -4.20
C LEU A 46 -15.53 2.27 -4.20
N GLU A 47 -16.78 2.74 -4.19
CA GLU A 47 -17.97 1.91 -4.04
C GLU A 47 -18.74 1.76 -5.35
N GLY A 48 -19.41 0.61 -5.50
CA GLY A 48 -20.21 0.29 -6.67
C GLY A 48 -20.46 -1.21 -6.80
N GLU A 49 -21.45 -1.60 -7.58
CA GLU A 49 -21.78 -3.00 -7.81
C GLU A 49 -20.67 -3.76 -8.56
N TRP A 50 -20.72 -5.09 -8.50
CA TRP A 50 -19.81 -5.94 -9.27
C TRP A 50 -19.97 -5.67 -10.77
N GLY A 51 -18.86 -5.62 -11.52
CA GLY A 51 -18.88 -5.35 -12.97
C GLY A 51 -18.95 -3.87 -13.38
N TYR A 52 -19.11 -2.92 -12.45
CA TYR A 52 -19.18 -1.48 -12.80
C TYR A 52 -17.83 -0.84 -13.18
N GLY A 53 -16.75 -1.63 -13.23
CA GLY A 53 -15.43 -1.16 -13.66
C GLY A 53 -14.62 -0.45 -12.57
N LYS A 54 -14.87 -0.75 -11.28
CA LYS A 54 -14.07 -0.20 -10.16
C LYS A 54 -12.57 -0.43 -10.34
N THR A 55 -12.18 -1.65 -10.73
CA THR A 55 -10.77 -1.96 -11.00
C THR A 55 -10.23 -1.18 -12.20
N SER A 56 -11.06 -0.92 -13.22
CA SER A 56 -10.68 -0.03 -14.33
C SER A 56 -10.42 1.39 -13.84
N VAL A 57 -11.29 1.92 -12.98
CA VAL A 57 -11.11 3.25 -12.36
C VAL A 57 -9.79 3.30 -11.57
N ILE A 58 -9.49 2.28 -10.77
CA ILE A 58 -8.22 2.19 -10.03
C ILE A 58 -7.03 2.21 -10.99
N ASN A 59 -7.07 1.45 -12.09
CA ASN A 59 -6.00 1.47 -13.09
C ASN A 59 -5.81 2.86 -13.72
N LEU A 60 -6.91 3.52 -14.09
CA LEU A 60 -6.87 4.87 -14.66
C LEU A 60 -6.33 5.90 -13.65
N VAL A 61 -6.66 5.77 -12.36
CA VAL A 61 -6.10 6.62 -11.29
C VAL A 61 -4.59 6.38 -11.19
N LYS A 62 -4.13 5.13 -11.20
CA LYS A 62 -2.69 4.81 -11.18
C LYS A 62 -1.96 5.41 -12.39
N SER A 63 -2.54 5.29 -13.58
CA SER A 63 -1.99 5.93 -14.79
C SER A 63 -1.88 7.45 -14.61
N ALA A 64 -2.94 8.10 -14.12
CA ALA A 64 -2.96 9.54 -13.89
C ALA A 64 -1.98 10.01 -12.79
N LEU A 65 -1.71 9.19 -11.77
CA LEU A 65 -0.69 9.46 -10.74
C LEU A 65 0.73 9.32 -11.29
N ASN A 66 0.97 8.35 -12.16
CA ASN A 66 2.29 8.13 -12.80
C ASN A 66 2.64 9.19 -13.84
N GLU A 67 1.66 9.94 -14.35
CA GLU A 67 1.85 11.06 -15.28
C GLU A 67 2.23 12.38 -14.57
N LYS A 68 2.30 12.40 -13.23
CA LYS A 68 2.63 13.59 -12.44
C LYS A 68 4.14 13.81 -12.40
N ASP A 69 4.57 15.06 -12.29
CA ASP A 69 6.00 15.43 -12.24
C ASP A 69 6.78 14.67 -11.17
N VAL A 70 6.14 14.47 -10.02
CA VAL A 70 6.64 13.63 -8.93
C VAL A 70 5.60 12.54 -8.68
N ALA A 71 5.85 11.36 -9.25
CA ALA A 71 4.98 10.20 -9.07
C ALA A 71 5.09 9.68 -7.62
N PRO A 72 3.96 9.38 -6.95
CA PRO A 72 3.98 8.77 -5.64
C PRO A 72 4.39 7.30 -5.71
N ILE A 73 4.84 6.74 -4.59
CA ILE A 73 5.02 5.30 -4.45
C ILE A 73 3.64 4.64 -4.38
N ILE A 74 3.34 3.77 -5.35
CA ILE A 74 2.08 3.03 -5.41
C ILE A 74 2.32 1.59 -4.93
N ILE A 75 1.62 1.18 -3.88
CA ILE A 75 1.68 -0.17 -3.30
C ILE A 75 0.31 -0.83 -3.47
N GLU A 76 0.28 -2.02 -4.09
CA GLU A 76 -0.96 -2.75 -4.35
C GLU A 76 -1.09 -3.95 -3.41
N TYR A 77 -2.23 -4.04 -2.72
CA TYR A 77 -2.57 -5.15 -1.85
C TYR A 77 -3.90 -5.77 -2.29
N ASN A 78 -3.91 -7.09 -2.48
CA ASN A 78 -5.11 -7.84 -2.81
C ASN A 78 -5.44 -8.81 -1.66
N PRO A 79 -6.48 -8.54 -0.85
CA PRO A 79 -6.80 -9.36 0.31
C PRO A 79 -7.22 -10.79 -0.06
N TRP A 80 -7.66 -11.05 -1.29
CA TRP A 80 -8.06 -12.38 -1.76
C TRP A 80 -6.87 -13.35 -1.88
N LEU A 81 -5.64 -12.82 -1.96
CA LEU A 81 -4.42 -13.64 -1.97
C LEU A 81 -3.97 -14.00 -0.55
N ALA A 82 -4.52 -13.37 0.49
CA ALA A 82 -4.24 -13.73 1.86
C ALA A 82 -4.93 -15.06 2.18
N GLY A 83 -4.13 -16.10 2.45
CA GLY A 83 -4.64 -17.46 2.59
C GLY A 83 -5.52 -17.70 3.82
N LYS A 84 -5.49 -16.81 4.81
CA LYS A 84 -6.27 -16.92 6.05
C LYS A 84 -6.77 -15.55 6.52
N PRO A 85 -8.07 -15.37 6.80
CA PRO A 85 -8.61 -14.12 7.33
C PRO A 85 -7.91 -13.67 8.62
N GLU A 86 -7.50 -14.63 9.44
CA GLU A 86 -6.84 -14.35 10.70
C GLU A 86 -5.50 -13.63 10.47
N SER A 87 -4.76 -13.91 9.39
CA SER A 87 -3.44 -13.30 9.10
C SER A 87 -3.50 -12.02 8.26
N LEU A 88 -4.68 -11.57 7.83
CA LEU A 88 -4.84 -10.47 6.86
C LEU A 88 -4.01 -9.22 7.19
N ILE A 89 -4.09 -8.73 8.43
CA ILE A 89 -3.36 -7.52 8.86
C ILE A 89 -1.85 -7.74 8.85
N GLN A 90 -1.40 -8.91 9.30
CA GLN A 90 0.02 -9.24 9.31
C GLN A 90 0.56 -9.36 7.89
N ASP A 91 -0.19 -10.04 7.01
CA ASP A 91 0.16 -10.23 5.61
C ASP A 91 0.19 -8.88 4.87
N PHE A 92 -0.76 -8.00 5.16
CA PHE A 92 -0.78 -6.62 4.67
C PHE A 92 0.49 -5.86 5.07
N LEU A 93 0.84 -5.83 6.36
CA LEU A 93 2.01 -5.09 6.86
C LEU A 93 3.33 -5.62 6.27
N LEU A 94 3.46 -6.95 6.12
CA LEU A 94 4.64 -7.57 5.50
C LEU A 94 4.72 -7.25 4.00
N GLN A 95 3.61 -7.35 3.28
CA GLN A 95 3.57 -7.01 1.86
C GLN A 95 3.85 -5.53 1.62
N PHE A 96 3.31 -4.64 2.46
CA PHE A 96 3.60 -3.22 2.42
C PHE A 96 5.10 -2.97 2.61
N SER A 97 5.70 -3.53 3.67
CA SER A 97 7.13 -3.37 3.94
C SER A 97 8.01 -3.83 2.76
N SER A 98 7.64 -4.96 2.16
CA SER A 98 8.38 -5.54 1.03
C SER A 98 8.31 -4.62 -0.19
N GLN A 99 7.09 -4.21 -0.58
CA GLN A 99 6.90 -3.32 -1.74
C GLN A 99 7.53 -1.94 -1.51
N LEU A 100 7.47 -1.39 -0.30
CA LEU A 100 8.11 -0.11 0.01
C LEU A 100 9.63 -0.18 -0.20
N SER A 101 10.27 -1.24 0.29
CA SER A 101 11.74 -1.43 0.15
C SER A 101 12.19 -1.68 -1.29
N ILE A 102 11.30 -2.20 -2.14
CA ILE A 102 11.57 -2.44 -3.57
C ILE A 102 11.43 -1.14 -4.37
N ASN A 103 10.43 -0.33 -4.05
CA ASN A 103 10.13 0.90 -4.79
C ASN A 103 11.00 2.10 -4.34
N ASP A 104 11.52 2.10 -3.12
CA ASP A 104 12.39 3.16 -2.61
C ASP A 104 13.50 2.61 -1.69
N SER A 105 14.75 2.88 -2.05
CA SER A 105 15.95 2.50 -1.30
C SER A 105 16.50 3.60 -0.40
N SER A 106 15.77 4.71 -0.26
CA SER A 106 16.10 5.78 0.67
C SER A 106 16.16 5.29 2.11
N GLU A 107 17.00 5.93 2.94
CA GLU A 107 17.12 5.57 4.35
C GLU A 107 15.78 5.69 5.09
N ILE A 108 14.97 6.67 4.71
CA ILE A 108 13.63 6.92 5.26
C ILE A 108 12.70 5.75 4.94
N ALA A 109 12.64 5.32 3.67
CA ALA A 109 11.82 4.18 3.26
C ALA A 109 12.26 2.87 3.93
N LEU A 110 13.58 2.63 4.01
CA LEU A 110 14.13 1.46 4.70
C LEU A 110 13.81 1.47 6.20
N LYS A 111 13.82 2.64 6.85
CA LYS A 111 13.41 2.77 8.25
C LYS A 111 11.92 2.47 8.41
N ALA A 112 11.06 3.06 7.57
CA ALA A 112 9.63 2.81 7.60
C ALA A 112 9.30 1.32 7.36
N ALA A 113 9.96 0.67 6.40
CA ALA A 113 9.82 -0.76 6.15
C ALA A 113 10.19 -1.61 7.38
N LYS A 114 11.30 -1.29 8.04
CA LYS A 114 11.71 -1.97 9.29
C LYS A 114 10.66 -1.83 10.40
N GLU A 115 10.08 -0.65 10.57
CA GLU A 115 9.00 -0.41 11.54
C GLU A 115 7.75 -1.22 11.18
N LEU A 116 7.36 -1.30 9.90
CA LEU A 116 6.22 -2.12 9.47
C LEU A 116 6.42 -3.62 9.79
N VAL A 117 7.64 -4.15 9.60
CA VAL A 117 7.98 -5.53 10.02
C VAL A 117 7.88 -5.67 11.53
N ALA A 118 8.42 -4.72 12.30
CA ALA A 118 8.30 -4.68 13.75
C ALA A 118 6.84 -4.75 14.20
N TYR A 119 5.97 -3.90 13.64
CA TYR A 119 4.53 -3.92 13.92
C TYR A 119 3.87 -5.26 13.54
N SER A 120 4.21 -5.83 12.39
CA SER A 120 3.65 -7.13 11.96
C SER A 120 3.93 -8.25 12.97
N SER A 121 5.12 -8.22 13.59
CA SER A 121 5.52 -9.22 14.59
C SER A 121 4.67 -9.13 15.87
N LEU A 122 4.22 -7.93 16.26
CA LEU A 122 3.33 -7.74 17.40
C LEU A 122 1.96 -8.37 17.17
N PHE A 123 1.40 -8.23 15.97
CA PHE A 123 0.12 -8.86 15.61
C PHE A 123 0.18 -10.39 15.63
N SER A 124 1.33 -10.98 15.33
CA SER A 124 1.51 -12.45 15.43
C SER A 124 1.47 -12.94 16.87
N VAL A 125 2.03 -12.17 17.81
CA VAL A 125 2.11 -12.52 19.24
C VAL A 125 0.81 -12.18 19.98
N ALA A 126 0.14 -11.08 19.62
CA ALA A 126 -1.13 -10.67 20.22
C ALA A 126 -2.26 -11.71 20.01
N LYS A 127 -2.22 -12.47 18.91
CA LYS A 127 -3.16 -13.58 18.67
C LYS A 127 -2.97 -14.78 19.60
N LEU A 128 -1.81 -14.91 20.23
CA LEU A 128 -1.44 -16.11 20.96
C LEU A 128 -1.97 -16.13 22.41
N VAL A 129 -2.44 -15.02 22.97
CA VAL A 129 -2.98 -14.99 24.35
C VAL A 129 -4.09 -13.95 24.55
N PRO A 130 -5.37 -14.37 24.69
CA PRO A 130 -6.41 -13.48 25.20
C PRO A 130 -6.15 -13.15 26.68
N GLY A 131 -5.96 -11.87 27.02
CA GLY A 131 -5.95 -11.39 28.41
C GLY A 131 -4.61 -11.45 29.16
N ALA A 132 -3.50 -11.81 28.51
CA ALA A 132 -2.17 -11.55 29.05
C ALA A 132 -1.59 -10.32 28.35
N GLU A 133 -1.07 -9.37 29.12
CA GLU A 133 -0.44 -8.15 28.61
C GLU A 133 1.11 -8.26 28.62
N PRO A 134 1.76 -9.04 27.74
CA PRO A 134 3.22 -8.96 27.54
C PRO A 134 3.62 -8.06 26.36
N TRP A 135 2.65 -7.41 25.69
CA TRP A 135 2.89 -6.61 24.47
C TRP A 135 3.91 -5.50 24.69
N ALA A 136 3.93 -4.85 25.86
CA ALA A 136 4.91 -3.82 26.21
C ALA A 136 6.37 -4.33 26.13
N SER A 137 6.65 -5.53 26.63
CA SER A 137 8.01 -6.09 26.63
C SER A 137 8.49 -6.54 25.25
N VAL A 138 7.56 -6.93 24.38
CA VAL A 138 7.85 -7.31 22.98
C VAL A 138 8.09 -6.06 22.15
N VAL A 139 7.24 -5.05 22.29
CA VAL A 139 7.42 -3.70 21.74
C VAL A 139 8.82 -3.19 22.12
N GLU A 140 9.16 -3.19 23.40
CA GLU A 140 10.45 -2.73 23.89
C GLU A 140 11.65 -3.50 23.31
N LYS A 141 11.58 -4.83 23.22
CA LYS A 141 12.64 -5.65 22.60
C LYS A 141 12.82 -5.40 21.11
N VAL A 142 11.73 -5.14 20.40
CA VAL A 142 11.75 -4.86 18.96
C VAL A 142 12.32 -3.46 18.73
N PHE A 143 11.75 -2.44 19.38
CA PHE A 143 12.23 -1.05 19.29
C PHE A 143 13.67 -0.90 19.75
N SER A 144 14.12 -1.60 20.80
CA SER A 144 15.54 -1.57 21.24
C SER A 144 16.50 -2.23 20.26
N ARG A 145 16.09 -3.30 19.56
CA ARG A 145 16.89 -3.92 18.48
C ARG A 145 17.04 -3.00 17.28
N PHE A 146 15.98 -2.29 16.89
CA PHE A 146 16.02 -1.32 15.79
C PHE A 146 16.70 0.01 16.18
N GLY A 147 16.56 0.45 17.43
CA GLY A 147 17.25 1.61 18.01
C GLY A 147 18.77 1.43 18.11
N ASN A 148 19.26 0.22 18.41
CA ASN A 148 20.71 -0.06 18.39
C ASN A 148 21.28 -0.15 16.96
N ALA A 149 20.48 -0.53 15.96
CA ALA A 149 20.91 -0.54 14.56
C ALA A 149 21.03 0.87 13.97
N THR A 150 20.23 1.83 14.44
CA THR A 150 20.34 3.26 14.06
C THR A 150 21.50 3.96 14.77
N LYS A 151 21.80 3.60 16.03
CA LYS A 151 22.97 4.13 16.76
C LYS A 151 24.32 3.76 16.12
N LYS A 152 24.40 2.59 15.49
CA LYS A 152 25.61 2.10 14.82
C LYS A 152 25.92 2.79 13.48
N ILE A 153 24.91 3.41 12.84
CA ILE A 153 25.08 4.17 11.59
C ILE A 153 25.51 5.61 11.90
N ALA A 154 25.06 6.19 13.02
CA ALA A 154 25.48 7.50 13.49
C ALA A 154 26.94 7.56 14.00
N GLU A 155 27.56 6.42 14.35
CA GLU A 155 28.99 6.32 14.72
C GLU A 155 29.90 6.01 13.51
N LEU A 156 29.33 5.84 12.31
CA LEU A 156 30.04 5.57 11.04
C LEU A 156 29.99 6.77 10.07
N THR A 157 29.50 7.92 10.54
CA THR A 157 29.57 9.24 9.85
C THR A 157 30.35 10.20 10.73
#